data_AF-A0AAJ2TEM2-F1
#
_entry.id   AF-A0AAJ2TEM2-F1
#
_cell.length_a   1.000
_cell.length_b   1.000
_cell.length_c   1.000
_cell.angle_alpha   90.00
_cell.angle_beta   90.00
_cell.angle_gamma   90.00
#
_symmetry.space_group_name_H-M   'P 1'
#
loop_
_entity.id
_entity.type
_entity.pdbx_description
1 polymer ?
#
loop_
_entity_poly.entity_id
_entity_poly.type
_entity_poly.pdbx_seq_one_letter_code
_entity_poly.pdbx_strand_id
1 'polypeptide(L)'
;MDETIKSEREKRRIQRKRKRQTRSIVTFMILFIMATVGVVSAQTQGYEVFYRGESLGYVQTSGVFQSAVDRIEKNVMECYNYDNIHLGDGFELIPSRIENPMDFDTCIQVLNSKNIPLYVSGADIFMDGQKIGTVTSLDKAQAVIAAYQSVNNKNQSELECVEVMVPLSETKDFAAMLSALKGRTK
;
A
#
# COMPACT_ATOMS: atom_id res chain seq x y z
N MET A 1 11.78 -20.49 32.43
CA MET A 1 11.31 -19.23 31.79
C MET A 1 10.81 -19.62 30.42
N ASP A 2 9.50 -19.49 30.21
CA ASP A 2 8.75 -20.15 29.14
C ASP A 2 9.19 -19.66 27.74
N GLU A 3 9.63 -20.58 26.88
CA GLU A 3 10.16 -20.26 25.54
C GLU A 3 9.10 -19.59 24.65
N THR A 4 7.83 -19.88 24.90
CA THR A 4 6.68 -19.24 24.25
C THR A 4 6.66 -17.72 24.47
N ILE A 5 6.87 -17.27 25.71
CA ILE A 5 6.91 -15.84 26.07
C ILE A 5 8.09 -15.13 25.41
N LYS A 6 9.22 -15.83 25.24
CA LYS A 6 10.42 -15.28 24.59
C LYS A 6 10.18 -15.07 23.10
N SER A 7 9.57 -16.05 22.42
CA SER A 7 9.21 -15.95 20.99
C SER A 7 8.19 -14.85 20.70
N GLU A 8 7.23 -14.63 21.60
CA GLU A 8 6.20 -13.61 21.43
C GLU A 8 6.77 -12.19 21.60
N ARG A 9 7.69 -12.01 22.56
CA ARG A 9 8.40 -10.73 22.76
C ARG A 9 9.31 -10.39 21.58
N GLU A 10 9.91 -11.40 20.95
CA GLU A 10 10.79 -11.24 19.80
C GLU A 10 10.00 -10.89 18.53
N LYS A 11 8.86 -11.55 18.28
CA LYS A 11 7.91 -11.18 17.21
C LYS A 11 7.44 -9.73 17.33
N ARG A 12 7.07 -9.28 18.54
CA ARG A 12 6.66 -7.89 18.80
C ARG A 12 7.81 -6.89 18.57
N ARG A 13 9.07 -7.26 18.83
CA ARG A 13 10.25 -6.41 18.53
C ARG A 13 10.52 -6.30 17.04
N ILE A 14 10.41 -7.40 16.29
CA ILE A 14 10.60 -7.42 14.84
C ILE A 14 9.49 -6.61 14.13
N GLN A 15 8.23 -6.77 14.53
CA GLN A 15 7.11 -5.98 14.00
C GLN A 15 7.30 -4.47 14.25
N ARG A 16 7.80 -4.07 15.43
CA ARG A 16 8.09 -2.66 15.74
C ARG A 16 9.26 -2.09 14.93
N LYS A 17 10.29 -2.90 14.65
CA LYS A 17 11.40 -2.50 13.77
C LYS A 17 10.95 -2.36 12.31
N ARG A 18 10.13 -3.30 11.81
CA ARG A 18 9.52 -3.23 10.48
C ARG A 18 8.63 -1.99 10.33
N LYS A 19 7.74 -1.71 11.28
CA LYS A 19 6.92 -0.47 11.30
C LYS A 19 7.72 0.82 11.24
N ARG A 20 8.96 0.85 11.76
CA ARG A 20 9.83 2.03 11.67
C ARG A 20 10.53 2.15 10.32
N GLN A 21 10.93 1.03 9.72
CA GLN A 21 11.56 1.02 8.40
C GLN A 21 10.55 1.28 7.26
N THR A 22 9.34 0.69 7.33
CA THR A 22 8.27 1.01 6.36
C THR A 22 7.80 2.45 6.51
N ARG A 23 7.68 3.00 7.72
CA ARG A 23 7.39 4.44 7.87
C ARG A 23 8.45 5.32 7.21
N SER A 24 9.74 5.01 7.36
CA SER A 24 10.80 5.83 6.76
C SER A 24 10.87 5.72 5.24
N ILE A 25 10.57 4.55 4.66
CA ILE A 25 10.61 4.35 3.19
C ILE A 25 9.34 4.89 2.53
N VAL A 26 8.17 4.73 3.18
CA VAL A 26 6.87 5.18 2.64
C VAL A 26 6.79 6.71 2.56
N THR A 27 7.43 7.46 3.47
CA THR A 27 7.47 8.94 3.36
C THR A 27 8.33 9.43 2.20
N PHE A 28 9.32 8.65 1.74
CA PHE A 28 10.21 9.07 0.66
C PHE A 28 9.61 8.93 -0.75
N MET A 29 8.53 8.14 -0.91
CA MET A 29 7.99 7.80 -2.23
C MET A 29 6.83 8.69 -2.71
N ILE A 30 6.35 9.63 -1.88
CA ILE A 30 5.15 10.43 -2.16
C ILE A 30 5.49 11.84 -2.70
N LEU A 31 6.75 12.24 -2.77
CA LEU A 31 7.09 13.63 -3.13
C LEU A 31 8.36 13.74 -3.97
N PHE A 32 8.24 13.52 -5.29
CA PHE A 32 9.29 13.91 -6.22
C PHE A 32 9.09 15.38 -6.61
N ILE A 33 9.58 16.31 -5.79
CA ILE A 33 9.60 17.74 -6.12
C ILE A 33 10.66 17.97 -7.20
N MET A 34 10.26 18.07 -8.47
CA MET A 34 11.12 18.59 -9.53
C MET A 34 11.29 20.10 -9.34
N ALA A 35 12.30 20.50 -8.58
CA ALA A 35 12.65 21.90 -8.31
C ALA A 35 13.48 22.50 -9.46
N THR A 36 12.85 22.74 -10.61
CA THR A 36 13.36 23.61 -11.70
C THR A 36 12.11 24.26 -12.29
N VAL A 37 11.81 25.55 -12.20
CA VAL A 37 12.58 26.74 -12.61
C VAL A 37 11.88 27.98 -12.02
N GLY A 38 12.66 28.99 -11.62
CA GLY A 38 12.24 30.39 -11.67
C GLY A 38 11.65 30.96 -10.38
N VAL A 39 12.32 31.98 -9.84
CA VAL A 39 11.81 32.83 -8.75
C VAL A 39 10.54 33.52 -9.23
N VAL A 40 9.38 33.07 -8.75
CA VAL A 40 8.10 33.71 -9.02
C VAL A 40 7.55 34.33 -7.74
N SER A 41 7.46 35.66 -7.79
CA SER A 41 6.90 36.64 -6.85
C SER A 41 5.82 36.12 -5.88
N ALA A 42 5.86 36.65 -4.65
CA ALA A 42 5.09 36.34 -3.43
C ALA A 42 3.54 36.44 -3.47
N GLN A 43 2.88 36.18 -4.59
CA GLN A 43 1.42 35.97 -4.62
C GLN A 43 1.14 34.47 -4.53
N THR A 44 0.70 34.07 -3.33
CA THR A 44 0.11 32.77 -2.96
C THR A 44 0.71 31.58 -3.71
N GLN A 45 1.85 31.10 -3.19
CA GLN A 45 2.43 29.82 -3.60
C GLN A 45 1.63 28.68 -2.96
N GLY A 46 1.17 27.74 -3.78
CA GLY A 46 0.60 26.47 -3.34
C GLY A 46 1.01 25.37 -4.31
N TYR A 47 0.19 24.34 -4.44
CA TYR A 47 0.50 23.19 -5.29
C TYR A 47 -0.69 22.86 -6.18
N GLU A 48 -0.43 22.58 -7.45
CA GLU A 48 -1.37 21.87 -8.30
C GLU A 48 -1.15 20.37 -8.13
N VAL A 49 -2.23 19.65 -7.85
CA VAL A 49 -2.23 18.20 -7.66
C VAL A 49 -2.56 17.56 -8.99
N PHE A 50 -1.71 16.65 -9.46
CA PHE A 50 -1.94 15.82 -10.63
C PHE A 50 -2.09 14.36 -10.23
N TYR A 51 -2.89 13.62 -10.99
CA TYR A 51 -2.93 12.18 -10.96
C TYR A 51 -2.79 11.63 -12.38
N ARG A 52 -1.72 10.88 -12.66
CA ARG A 52 -1.40 10.34 -13.99
C ARG A 52 -1.47 11.39 -15.12
N GLY A 53 -0.97 12.59 -14.83
CA GLY A 53 -0.96 13.72 -15.77
C GLY A 53 -2.27 14.50 -15.88
N GLU A 54 -3.35 14.08 -15.20
CA GLU A 54 -4.58 14.86 -15.11
C GLU A 54 -4.53 15.80 -13.89
N SER A 55 -4.79 17.09 -14.09
CA SER A 55 -4.93 18.04 -12.98
C SER A 55 -6.19 17.75 -12.17
N LEU A 56 -6.02 17.62 -10.86
CA LEU A 56 -7.10 17.46 -9.88
C LEU A 56 -7.48 18.79 -9.21
N GLY A 57 -6.71 19.85 -9.45
CA GLY A 57 -6.93 21.17 -8.87
C GLY A 57 -5.81 21.58 -7.91
N TYR A 58 -6.03 22.71 -7.23
CA TYR A 58 -5.01 23.38 -6.42
C TYR A 58 -5.22 23.15 -4.93
N VAL A 59 -4.14 23.06 -4.16
CA VAL A 59 -4.14 23.04 -2.69
C VAL A 59 -3.19 24.09 -2.13
N GLN A 60 -3.54 24.67 -0.98
CA GLN A 60 -2.71 25.69 -0.33
C GLN A 60 -1.36 25.15 0.13
N THR A 61 -1.34 23.90 0.63
CA THR A 61 -0.13 23.23 1.09
C THR A 61 -0.20 21.74 0.75
N SER A 62 0.96 21.09 0.63
CA SER A 62 1.02 19.63 0.49
C SER A 62 0.38 18.90 1.67
N GLY A 63 0.34 19.52 2.87
CA GLY A 63 -0.30 18.95 4.06
C GLY A 63 -1.82 18.79 3.92
N VAL A 64 -2.50 19.67 3.18
CA VAL A 64 -3.95 19.52 2.90
C VAL A 64 -4.20 18.26 2.08
N PHE A 65 -3.42 18.07 1.01
CA PHE A 65 -3.50 16.88 0.16
C PHE A 65 -3.15 15.60 0.93
N GLN A 66 -2.04 15.59 1.67
CA GLN A 66 -1.63 14.43 2.48
C GLN A 66 -2.70 14.03 3.49
N SER A 67 -3.28 15.02 4.20
CA SER A 67 -4.34 14.75 5.17
C SER A 67 -5.59 14.16 4.49
N ALA A 68 -5.94 14.63 3.29
CA ALA A 68 -7.08 14.13 2.53
C ALA A 68 -6.87 12.67 2.11
N VAL A 69 -5.67 12.34 1.61
CA VAL A 69 -5.28 10.96 1.29
C VAL A 69 -5.34 10.08 2.54
N ASP A 70 -4.73 10.50 3.65
CA ASP A 70 -4.73 9.76 4.92
C ASP A 70 -6.17 9.49 5.42
N ARG A 71 -7.06 10.47 5.27
CA ARG A 71 -8.47 10.34 5.64
C ARG A 71 -9.18 9.30 4.78
N ILE A 72 -8.94 9.30 3.46
CA ILE A 72 -9.51 8.31 2.55
C ILE A 72 -8.97 6.91 2.88
N GLU A 73 -7.65 6.76 2.99
CA GLU A 73 -7.02 5.49 3.35
C GLU A 73 -7.60 4.93 4.65
N LYS A 74 -7.73 5.76 5.69
CA LYS A 74 -8.34 5.34 6.96
C LYS A 74 -9.78 4.86 6.81
N ASN A 75 -10.60 5.59 6.07
CA ASN A 75 -11.99 5.18 5.85
C ASN A 75 -12.07 3.85 5.09
N VAL A 76 -11.23 3.67 4.07
CA VAL A 76 -11.18 2.43 3.28
C VAL A 76 -10.66 1.26 4.10
N MET A 77 -9.64 1.46 4.94
CA MET A 77 -9.14 0.46 5.89
C MET A 77 -10.24 -0.05 6.82
N GLU A 78 -11.09 0.86 7.31
CA GLU A 78 -12.27 0.51 8.14
C GLU A 78 -13.31 -0.29 7.34
N CYS A 79 -13.58 0.09 6.08
CA CYS A 79 -14.55 -0.62 5.24
C CYS A 79 -14.13 -2.04 4.83
N TYR A 80 -12.86 -2.24 4.49
CA TYR A 80 -12.35 -3.53 4.02
C TYR A 80 -11.76 -4.40 5.13
N ASN A 81 -11.66 -3.87 6.35
CA ASN A 81 -11.04 -4.52 7.51
C ASN A 81 -9.59 -4.97 7.22
N TYR A 82 -8.83 -4.10 6.56
CA TYR A 82 -7.40 -4.26 6.28
C TYR A 82 -6.64 -3.05 6.83
N ASP A 83 -5.51 -3.27 7.50
CA ASP A 83 -4.70 -2.22 8.13
C ASP A 83 -3.56 -1.71 7.23
N ASN A 84 -3.57 -2.09 5.95
CA ASN A 84 -2.49 -1.89 5.00
C ASN A 84 -2.98 -1.48 3.59
N ILE A 85 -4.11 -0.76 3.52
CA ILE A 85 -4.63 -0.21 2.26
C ILE A 85 -4.05 1.19 2.03
N HIS A 86 -3.66 1.44 0.79
CA HIS A 86 -3.13 2.70 0.30
C HIS A 86 -3.91 3.18 -0.91
N LEU A 87 -4.07 4.50 -1.04
CA LEU A 87 -4.56 5.10 -2.27
C LEU A 87 -3.43 5.04 -3.32
N GLY A 88 -3.79 4.80 -4.58
CA GLY A 88 -2.82 4.42 -5.61
C GLY A 88 -1.66 5.39 -5.85
N ASP A 89 -0.64 4.86 -6.50
CA ASP A 89 0.53 5.62 -6.95
C ASP A 89 0.22 6.51 -8.16
N GLY A 90 1.05 7.55 -8.35
CA GLY A 90 0.97 8.45 -9.49
C GLY A 90 0.43 9.85 -9.21
N PHE A 91 0.44 10.27 -7.95
CA PHE A 91 0.20 11.67 -7.59
C PHE A 91 1.46 12.51 -7.77
N GLU A 92 1.31 13.71 -8.32
CA GLU A 92 2.38 14.69 -8.44
C GLU A 92 1.89 16.03 -7.89
N LEU A 93 2.71 16.69 -7.08
CA LEU A 93 2.43 18.04 -6.56
C LEU A 93 3.42 19.01 -7.19
N ILE A 94 2.92 19.86 -8.08
CA ILE A 94 3.73 20.84 -8.79
C ILE A 94 3.52 22.21 -8.14
N PRO A 95 4.57 22.90 -7.67
CA PRO A 95 4.45 24.27 -7.17
C PRO A 95 3.81 25.17 -8.23
N SER A 96 2.72 25.85 -7.87
CA SER A 96 1.96 26.68 -8.79
C SER A 96 1.42 27.93 -8.09
N ARG A 97 1.09 28.96 -8.89
CA ARG A 97 0.31 30.09 -8.41
C ARG A 97 -1.12 29.62 -8.22
N ILE A 98 -1.61 29.67 -6.99
CA ILE A 98 -2.95 29.13 -6.70
C ILE A 98 -4.03 30.18 -6.94
N GLU A 99 -5.06 29.76 -7.68
CA GLU A 99 -6.35 30.44 -7.77
C GLU A 99 -7.40 29.49 -7.20
N ASN A 100 -8.16 29.94 -6.18
CA ASN A 100 -9.21 29.15 -5.51
C ASN A 100 -8.74 27.76 -5.03
N PRO A 101 -7.82 27.67 -4.05
CA PRO A 101 -7.34 26.40 -3.54
C PRO A 101 -8.51 25.59 -2.94
N MET A 102 -8.53 24.29 -3.23
CA MET A 102 -9.41 23.34 -2.57
C MET A 102 -9.11 23.31 -1.07
N ASP A 103 -10.17 23.31 -0.26
CA ASP A 103 -10.07 22.93 1.13
C ASP A 103 -9.96 21.41 1.28
N PHE A 104 -9.80 20.97 2.53
CA PHE A 104 -9.65 19.56 2.87
C PHE A 104 -10.82 18.70 2.39
N ASP A 105 -12.05 19.14 2.62
CA ASP A 105 -13.25 18.36 2.27
C ASP A 105 -13.46 18.29 0.77
N THR A 106 -13.22 19.38 0.04
CA THR A 106 -13.27 19.42 -1.42
C THR A 106 -12.21 18.51 -2.03
N CYS A 107 -10.99 18.51 -1.49
CA CYS A 107 -9.93 17.62 -1.92
C CYS A 107 -10.33 16.14 -1.75
N ILE A 108 -10.98 15.78 -0.64
CA ILE A 108 -11.50 14.42 -0.41
C ILE A 108 -12.57 14.06 -1.46
N GLN A 109 -13.49 14.97 -1.74
CA GLN A 109 -14.55 14.74 -2.72
C GLN A 109 -13.98 14.51 -4.12
N VAL A 110 -13.02 15.34 -4.54
CA VAL A 110 -12.33 15.18 -5.83
C VAL A 110 -11.63 13.83 -5.89
N LEU A 111 -10.84 13.47 -4.87
CA LEU A 111 -10.13 12.19 -4.84
C LEU A 111 -11.08 10.98 -4.88
N ASN A 112 -12.20 11.01 -4.15
CA ASN A 112 -13.20 9.94 -4.19
C ASN A 112 -13.98 9.87 -5.52
N SER A 113 -14.14 11.01 -6.22
CA SER A 113 -14.79 11.04 -7.53
C SER A 113 -13.90 10.47 -8.63
N LYS A 114 -12.58 10.47 -8.41
CA LYS A 114 -11.62 9.84 -9.30
C LYS A 114 -11.58 8.37 -8.96
N ASN A 115 -11.68 7.51 -9.98
CA ASN A 115 -11.58 6.05 -9.84
C ASN A 115 -10.11 5.64 -9.58
N ILE A 116 -9.52 6.16 -8.51
CA ILE A 116 -8.14 5.92 -8.14
C ILE A 116 -8.06 4.51 -7.55
N PRO A 117 -7.24 3.61 -8.13
CA PRO A 117 -7.09 2.25 -7.63
C PRO A 117 -6.57 2.24 -6.20
N LEU A 118 -7.06 1.27 -5.42
CA LEU A 118 -6.56 0.97 -4.08
C LEU A 118 -5.46 -0.06 -4.19
N TYR A 119 -4.42 0.11 -3.40
CA TYR A 119 -3.30 -0.81 -3.30
C TYR A 119 -3.20 -1.39 -1.89
N VAL A 120 -2.56 -2.54 -1.77
CA VAL A 120 -2.23 -3.14 -0.49
C VAL A 120 -0.78 -3.56 -0.44
N SER A 121 -0.20 -3.50 0.76
CA SER A 121 1.06 -4.19 1.08
C SER A 121 0.80 -5.70 1.16
N GLY A 122 0.63 -6.34 0.01
CA GLY A 122 0.35 -7.75 -0.15
C GLY A 122 1.60 -8.62 -0.13
N ALA A 123 1.42 -9.88 -0.49
CA ALA A 123 2.53 -10.82 -0.69
C ALA A 123 2.27 -11.75 -1.86
N ASP A 124 3.26 -11.85 -2.73
CA ASP A 124 3.32 -12.84 -3.82
C ASP A 124 3.76 -14.18 -3.23
N ILE A 125 3.10 -15.25 -3.63
CA ILE A 125 3.50 -16.62 -3.29
C ILE A 125 4.06 -17.28 -4.54
N PHE A 126 5.25 -17.84 -4.40
CA PHE A 126 5.94 -18.60 -5.42
C PHE A 126 5.99 -20.07 -5.02
N MET A 127 5.90 -20.95 -6.00
CA MET A 127 6.18 -22.37 -5.85
C MET A 127 7.14 -22.76 -6.96
N ASP A 128 8.31 -23.29 -6.58
CA ASP A 128 9.37 -23.70 -7.51
C ASP A 128 9.76 -22.57 -8.48
N GLY A 129 9.90 -21.35 -7.93
CA GLY A 129 10.24 -20.13 -8.68
C GLY A 129 9.11 -19.52 -9.51
N GLN A 130 7.92 -20.14 -9.58
CA GLN A 130 6.79 -19.60 -10.34
C GLN A 130 5.75 -18.92 -9.44
N LYS A 131 5.37 -17.69 -9.78
CA LYS A 131 4.29 -16.96 -9.10
C LYS A 131 2.96 -17.69 -9.25
N ILE A 132 2.34 -18.04 -8.11
CA ILE A 132 1.04 -18.71 -8.04
C ILE A 132 -0.10 -17.68 -7.89
N GLY A 133 0.21 -16.56 -7.24
CA GLY A 133 -0.76 -15.50 -6.97
C GLY A 133 -0.30 -14.60 -5.85
N THR A 134 -1.15 -13.62 -5.56
CA THR A 134 -0.89 -12.56 -4.59
C THR A 134 -2.01 -12.53 -3.57
N VAL A 135 -1.68 -12.32 -2.30
CA VAL A 135 -2.67 -12.18 -1.21
C VAL A 135 -2.51 -10.81 -0.54
N THR A 136 -3.52 -10.42 0.24
CA THR A 136 -3.59 -9.06 0.82
C THR A 136 -2.59 -8.76 1.93
N SER A 137 -1.83 -9.75 2.42
CA SER A 137 -0.76 -9.55 3.41
C SER A 137 0.22 -10.72 3.47
N LEU A 138 1.42 -10.45 3.97
CA LEU A 138 2.42 -11.49 4.25
C LEU A 138 1.90 -12.55 5.23
N ASP A 139 1.20 -12.13 6.29
CA ASP A 139 0.65 -13.04 7.29
C ASP A 139 -0.36 -14.02 6.66
N LYS A 140 -1.19 -13.54 5.72
CA LYS A 140 -2.07 -14.42 4.95
C LYS A 140 -1.28 -15.36 4.04
N ALA A 141 -0.19 -14.89 3.40
CA ALA A 141 0.63 -15.75 2.55
C ALA A 141 1.25 -16.90 3.36
N GLN A 142 1.81 -16.59 4.52
CA GLN A 142 2.37 -17.57 5.43
C GLN A 142 1.32 -18.55 5.94
N ALA A 143 0.11 -18.06 6.26
CA ALA A 143 -0.99 -18.93 6.67
C ALA A 143 -1.43 -19.89 5.54
N VAL A 144 -1.47 -19.42 4.29
CA VAL A 144 -1.77 -20.27 3.12
C VAL A 144 -0.69 -21.34 2.94
N ILE A 145 0.59 -20.96 2.99
CA ILE A 145 1.73 -21.89 2.87
C ILE A 145 1.68 -22.95 3.99
N ALA A 146 1.48 -22.53 5.24
CA ALA A 146 1.40 -23.44 6.37
C ALA A 146 0.21 -24.42 6.26
N ALA A 147 -0.96 -23.92 5.83
CA ALA A 147 -2.15 -24.75 5.60
C ALA A 147 -1.95 -25.74 4.43
N TYR A 148 -1.20 -25.35 3.41
CA TYR A 148 -0.86 -26.23 2.32
C TYR A 148 0.13 -27.33 2.77
N GLN A 149 1.18 -26.96 3.50
CA GLN A 149 2.20 -27.89 4.02
C GLN A 149 1.63 -28.91 5.00
N SER A 150 0.67 -28.52 5.85
CA SER A 150 0.03 -29.45 6.80
C SER A 150 -0.81 -30.52 6.13
N VAL A 151 -1.37 -30.22 4.94
CA VAL A 151 -2.16 -31.17 4.14
C VAL A 151 -1.27 -32.01 3.24
N ASN A 152 -0.18 -31.43 2.71
CA ASN A 152 0.77 -32.10 1.82
C ASN A 152 2.09 -32.40 2.55
N ASN A 153 2.10 -33.47 3.35
CA ASN A 153 3.25 -34.03 4.07
C ASN A 153 4.44 -34.50 3.17
N LYS A 154 4.42 -34.21 1.85
CA LYS A 154 5.34 -34.80 0.87
C LYS A 154 6.13 -33.81 -0.01
N ASN A 155 5.93 -32.50 0.09
CA ASN A 155 6.48 -31.63 -0.96
C ASN A 155 7.85 -31.02 -0.60
N GLN A 156 8.85 -31.46 -1.37
CA GLN A 156 10.17 -30.82 -1.54
C GLN A 156 10.09 -29.47 -2.29
N SER A 157 8.89 -29.03 -2.70
CA SER A 157 8.71 -27.79 -3.43
C SER A 157 9.10 -26.58 -2.59
N GLU A 158 9.93 -25.73 -3.16
CA GLU A 158 10.37 -24.49 -2.52
C GLU A 158 9.23 -23.48 -2.61
N LEU A 159 8.58 -23.24 -1.47
CA LEU A 159 7.53 -22.23 -1.32
C LEU A 159 8.13 -20.99 -0.70
N GLU A 160 8.03 -19.89 -1.44
CA GLU A 160 8.53 -18.59 -1.00
C GLU A 160 7.42 -17.55 -1.05
N CYS A 161 7.55 -16.54 -0.20
CA CYS A 161 6.68 -15.37 -0.24
C CYS A 161 7.50 -14.08 -0.23
N VAL A 162 7.09 -13.13 -1.08
CA VAL A 162 7.75 -11.83 -1.22
C VAL A 162 6.72 -10.73 -0.96
N GLU A 163 7.02 -9.80 -0.06
CA GLU A 163 6.18 -8.62 0.17
C GLU A 163 6.17 -7.73 -1.09
N VAL A 164 4.97 -7.34 -1.54
CA VAL A 164 4.78 -6.54 -2.75
C VAL A 164 3.65 -5.54 -2.56
N MET A 165 3.79 -4.37 -3.17
CA MET A 165 2.68 -3.41 -3.32
C MET A 165 1.92 -3.76 -4.60
N VAL A 166 0.64 -4.11 -4.47
CA VAL A 166 -0.20 -4.50 -5.61
C VAL A 166 -1.60 -3.88 -5.52
N PRO A 167 -2.30 -3.71 -6.65
CA PRO A 167 -3.70 -3.33 -6.62
C PRO A 167 -4.52 -4.32 -5.81
N LEU A 168 -5.42 -3.82 -4.96
CA LEU A 168 -6.32 -4.64 -4.15
C LEU A 168 -7.15 -5.60 -5.03
N SER A 169 -7.53 -5.15 -6.23
CA SER A 169 -8.25 -5.94 -7.24
C SER A 169 -7.48 -7.15 -7.77
N GLU A 170 -6.15 -7.17 -7.66
CA GLU A 170 -5.31 -8.28 -8.12
C GLU A 170 -5.06 -9.33 -7.03
N THR A 171 -5.51 -9.07 -5.79
CA THR A 171 -5.33 -10.00 -4.68
C THR A 171 -6.35 -11.14 -4.71
N LYS A 172 -5.89 -12.35 -4.41
CA LYS A 172 -6.71 -13.54 -4.23
C LYS A 172 -7.03 -13.71 -2.75
N ASP A 173 -8.23 -14.22 -2.47
CA ASP A 173 -8.58 -14.66 -1.12
C ASP A 173 -7.84 -15.95 -0.74
N PHE A 174 -7.94 -16.31 0.55
CA PHE A 174 -7.27 -17.48 1.11
C PHE A 174 -7.68 -18.79 0.42
N ALA A 175 -8.97 -18.98 0.11
CA ALA A 175 -9.50 -20.22 -0.42
C ALA A 175 -9.12 -20.41 -1.90
N ALA A 176 -9.19 -19.33 -2.69
CA ALA A 176 -8.73 -19.28 -4.06
C ALA A 176 -7.23 -19.59 -4.13
N MET A 177 -6.45 -19.07 -3.18
CA MET A 177 -5.01 -19.29 -3.15
C MET A 177 -4.64 -20.73 -2.76
N LEU A 178 -5.30 -21.30 -1.75
CA LEU A 178 -5.09 -22.70 -1.36
C LEU A 178 -5.49 -23.66 -2.49
N SER A 179 -6.56 -23.35 -3.23
CA SER A 179 -6.99 -24.11 -4.41
C SER A 179 -5.96 -24.04 -5.54
N ALA A 180 -5.37 -22.87 -5.77
CA ALA A 180 -4.33 -22.68 -6.79
C ALA A 180 -3.08 -23.52 -6.50
N LEU A 181 -2.66 -23.60 -5.22
CA LEU A 181 -1.53 -24.45 -4.81
C LEU A 181 -1.84 -25.94 -5.01
N LYS A 182 -3.01 -26.41 -4.57
CA LYS A 182 -3.43 -27.81 -4.74
C LYS A 182 -3.51 -28.23 -6.21
N GLY A 183 -3.96 -27.33 -7.09
CA GLY A 183 -4.07 -27.59 -8.53
C GLY A 183 -2.73 -27.78 -9.23
N ARG A 184 -1.62 -27.34 -8.64
CA ARG A 184 -0.26 -27.43 -9.23
C ARG A 184 0.49 -28.71 -8.88
N THR A 185 -0.01 -29.50 -7.93
CA THR A 185 0.58 -30.78 -7.49
C THR A 185 -0.18 -32.02 -7.94
N LYS A 186 -1.08 -31.88 -8.92
CA LYS A 186 -1.63 -33.00 -9.68
C LYS A 186 -0.80 -33.25 -10.92
#